data_AF-A0A7J7IWA8-F1
#
_entry.id   AF-A0A7J7IWA8-F1
#
_cell.length_a   1.000
_cell.length_b   1.000
_cell.length_c   1.000
_cell.angle_alpha   90.00
_cell.angle_beta   90.00
_cell.angle_gamma   90.00
#
_symmetry.space_group_name_H-M   'P 1'
#
loop_
_entity.id
_entity.type
_entity.pdbx_description
1 polymer ?
#
loop_
_entity_poly.entity_id
_entity_poly.type
_entity_poly.pdbx_seq_one_letter_code
_entity_poly.pdbx_strand_id
1 'polypeptide(L)'
;MKFLLTALTVCCAYFQIANGHGYMLDPPGRSSAWRKNFTTPVNYNDDSIHCEVPDTQHNVNGGKCGVCGDDYSSTNKQQEPGPGNKYATGTIVATYNAGQYITIKSKLTAYHKGYFEIKLCQNNIPQIGTDASVAVTQSCFDVNLLKASNGDTRYSYSPIVTLSSKYEQNKPLGDNSQTIKHYIYN
;
A
#
# COMPACT_ATOMS: atom_id res chain seq x y z
N MET A 1 -1.05 43.82 -20.14
CA MET A 1 -0.27 42.62 -20.56
C MET A 1 0.65 42.04 -19.48
N LYS A 2 1.33 42.82 -18.62
CA LYS A 2 2.22 42.27 -17.56
C LYS A 2 1.50 41.46 -16.45
N PHE A 3 0.23 41.77 -16.16
CA PHE A 3 -0.57 41.07 -15.15
C PHE A 3 -1.07 39.68 -15.58
N LEU A 4 -1.27 39.45 -16.89
CA LEU A 4 -1.66 38.14 -17.42
C LEU A 4 -0.47 37.16 -17.45
N LEU A 5 0.74 37.65 -17.70
CA LEU A 5 1.95 36.81 -17.68
C LEU A 5 2.31 36.34 -16.26
N THR A 6 2.06 37.14 -15.23
CA THR A 6 2.34 36.79 -13.83
C THR A 6 1.34 35.79 -13.27
N ALA A 7 0.06 35.88 -13.65
CA ALA A 7 -0.95 34.89 -13.25
C ALA A 7 -0.68 33.50 -13.85
N LEU A 8 -0.18 33.43 -15.10
CA LEU A 8 0.12 32.16 -15.77
C LEU A 8 1.37 31.47 -15.18
N THR A 9 2.37 32.23 -14.74
CA THR A 9 3.58 31.67 -14.10
C THR A 9 3.32 31.13 -12.69
N VAL A 10 2.35 31.70 -11.96
CA VAL A 10 1.97 31.22 -10.62
C VAL A 10 1.11 29.95 -10.69
N CYS A 11 0.35 29.73 -11.77
CA CYS A 11 -0.50 28.55 -11.90
C CYS A 11 0.28 27.26 -12.23
N CYS A 12 1.42 27.34 -12.92
CA CYS A 12 2.25 26.17 -13.25
C CYS A 12 3.14 25.69 -12.09
N ALA A 13 3.32 26.48 -11.03
CA ALA A 13 4.22 26.15 -9.92
C ALA A 13 3.62 25.21 -8.85
N TYR A 14 2.37 24.75 -9.01
CA TYR A 14 1.65 23.93 -8.03
C TYR A 14 1.44 22.46 -8.42
N PHE A 15 2.11 21.97 -9.46
CA PHE A 15 2.26 20.51 -9.64
C PHE A 15 3.42 20.02 -8.76
N GLN A 16 3.19 19.94 -7.45
CA GLN A 16 4.10 19.21 -6.58
C GLN A 16 3.92 17.72 -6.88
N ILE A 17 4.79 17.17 -7.73
CA ILE A 17 4.92 15.72 -7.88
C ILE A 17 5.45 15.23 -6.53
N ALA A 18 4.57 14.61 -5.76
CA ALA A 18 4.92 14.18 -4.43
C ALA A 18 5.50 12.78 -4.47
N ASN A 19 6.83 12.70 -4.49
CA ASN A 19 7.56 11.44 -4.57
C ASN A 19 7.98 10.93 -3.18
N GLY A 20 6.98 10.58 -2.37
CA GLY A 20 7.20 9.88 -1.09
C GLY A 20 7.92 8.56 -1.32
N HIS A 21 9.05 8.35 -0.63
CA HIS A 21 9.70 7.05 -0.59
C HIS A 21 9.52 6.42 0.79
N GLY A 22 9.14 5.16 0.80
CA GLY A 22 9.02 4.38 2.02
C GLY A 22 8.29 3.06 1.84
N TYR A 23 8.28 2.28 2.91
CA TYR A 23 7.74 0.93 2.91
C TYR A 23 7.18 0.56 4.28
N MET A 24 6.28 -0.42 4.29
CA MET A 24 5.80 -1.02 5.54
C MET A 24 6.92 -1.90 6.12
N LEU A 25 7.37 -1.55 7.32
CA LEU A 25 8.48 -2.18 8.02
C LEU A 25 8.02 -3.36 8.88
N ASP A 26 6.83 -3.23 9.48
CA ASP A 26 6.29 -4.18 10.46
C ASP A 26 4.75 -4.11 10.45
N PRO A 27 4.03 -5.17 10.04
CA PRO A 27 4.56 -6.32 9.33
C PRO A 27 5.23 -5.89 8.01
N PRO A 28 6.31 -6.54 7.55
CA PRO A 28 7.00 -6.07 6.35
C PRO A 28 6.14 -6.26 5.09
N GLY A 29 6.14 -5.25 4.22
CA GLY A 29 5.49 -5.35 2.89
C GLY A 29 6.17 -6.39 2.00
N ARG A 30 5.50 -6.81 0.91
CA ARG A 30 5.99 -7.86 -0.03
C ARG A 30 7.40 -7.59 -0.56
N SER A 31 7.65 -6.36 -1.01
CA SER A 31 8.98 -5.94 -1.48
C SER A 31 10.02 -5.79 -0.37
N SER A 32 9.62 -5.73 0.90
CA SER A 32 10.50 -5.46 2.04
C SER A 32 10.69 -6.65 2.98
N ALA A 33 9.97 -7.76 2.76
CA ALA A 33 10.04 -8.96 3.59
C ALA A 33 11.47 -9.53 3.69
N TRP A 34 12.26 -9.44 2.62
CA TRP A 34 13.66 -9.83 2.62
C TRP A 34 14.50 -9.08 3.68
N ARG A 35 14.16 -7.82 3.99
CA ARG A 35 14.84 -7.03 5.04
C ARG A 35 14.62 -7.59 6.45
N LYS A 36 13.64 -8.50 6.61
CA LYS A 36 13.32 -9.20 7.86
C LYS A 36 13.68 -10.69 7.80
N ASN A 37 14.58 -11.07 6.88
CA ASN A 37 15.08 -12.43 6.70
C ASN A 37 14.04 -13.47 6.25
N PHE A 38 12.90 -13.04 5.70
CA PHE A 38 11.99 -13.96 5.02
C PHE A 38 12.61 -14.44 3.70
N THR A 39 12.41 -15.71 3.36
CA THR A 39 12.80 -16.30 2.07
C THR A 39 11.92 -15.76 0.93
N THR A 40 12.16 -14.51 0.55
CA THR A 40 11.44 -13.75 -0.47
C THR A 40 12.45 -13.06 -1.41
N PRO A 41 12.10 -12.79 -2.67
CA PRO A 41 13.00 -12.11 -3.59
C PRO A 41 13.43 -10.74 -3.07
N VAL A 42 14.71 -10.45 -3.19
CA VAL A 42 15.26 -9.15 -2.80
C VAL A 42 14.79 -8.08 -3.79
N ASN A 43 14.25 -7.00 -3.24
CA ASN A 43 13.99 -5.75 -3.94
C ASN A 43 14.75 -4.63 -3.25
N TYR A 44 15.83 -4.13 -3.86
CA TYR A 44 16.60 -3.02 -3.31
C TYR A 44 15.90 -1.66 -3.44
N ASN A 45 14.87 -1.57 -4.28
CA ASN A 45 14.03 -0.39 -4.51
C ASN A 45 12.65 -0.56 -3.85
N ASP A 46 12.60 -1.25 -2.71
CA ASP A 46 11.35 -1.56 -2.00
C ASP A 46 10.68 -0.36 -1.34
N ASP A 47 11.39 0.77 -1.26
CA ASP A 47 10.86 2.07 -0.83
C ASP A 47 10.34 2.94 -1.98
N SER A 48 10.45 2.50 -3.24
CA SER A 48 9.98 3.20 -4.45
C SER A 48 8.71 2.56 -5.05
N ILE A 49 7.88 1.93 -4.23
CA ILE A 49 6.62 1.29 -4.68
C ILE A 49 5.49 2.34 -4.73
N HIS A 50 5.63 3.33 -5.60
CA HIS A 50 4.77 4.51 -5.71
C HIS A 50 4.01 4.58 -7.04
N CYS A 51 3.36 3.49 -7.43
CA CYS A 51 2.63 3.40 -8.71
C CYS A 51 3.57 3.50 -9.92
N GLU A 52 4.83 3.07 -9.73
CA GLU A 52 5.97 3.15 -10.65
C GLU A 52 6.38 4.57 -11.07
N VAL A 53 5.60 5.23 -11.92
CA VAL A 53 5.95 6.54 -12.48
C VAL A 53 4.86 7.55 -12.16
N PRO A 54 5.14 8.61 -11.36
CA PRO A 54 4.13 9.60 -11.00
C PRO A 54 3.46 10.29 -12.20
N ASP A 55 4.23 10.56 -13.26
CA ASP A 55 3.69 11.13 -14.50
C ASP A 55 2.67 10.18 -15.14
N THR A 56 3.02 8.90 -15.30
CA THR A 56 2.09 7.89 -15.81
C THR A 56 0.88 7.73 -14.91
N GLN A 57 1.05 7.73 -13.58
CA GLN A 57 -0.06 7.67 -12.63
C GLN A 57 -1.07 8.80 -12.89
N HIS A 58 -0.63 10.04 -12.93
CA HIS A 58 -1.54 11.18 -12.96
C HIS A 58 -2.00 11.55 -14.37
N ASN A 59 -1.10 11.57 -15.35
CA ASN A 59 -1.38 12.07 -16.69
C ASN A 59 -1.91 10.99 -17.65
N VAL A 60 -1.56 9.72 -17.43
CA VAL A 60 -2.00 8.60 -18.28
C VAL A 60 -3.10 7.78 -17.60
N ASN A 61 -2.88 7.40 -16.34
CA ASN A 61 -3.76 6.50 -15.60
C ASN A 61 -4.89 7.23 -14.84
N GLY A 62 -4.99 8.56 -14.96
CA GLY A 62 -6.04 9.36 -14.33
C GLY A 62 -6.01 9.29 -12.80
N GLY A 63 -4.81 9.24 -12.22
CA GLY A 63 -4.57 9.10 -10.78
C GLY A 63 -4.62 7.66 -10.26
N LYS A 64 -4.93 6.67 -11.12
CA LYS A 64 -5.05 5.27 -10.70
C LYS A 64 -3.70 4.61 -10.48
N CYS A 65 -3.70 3.64 -9.57
CA CYS A 65 -2.53 2.87 -9.15
C CYS A 65 -2.89 1.40 -9.04
N GLY A 66 -1.93 0.49 -9.23
CA GLY A 66 -2.08 -0.93 -8.92
C GLY A 66 -2.42 -1.15 -7.44
N VAL A 67 -3.09 -2.25 -7.13
CA VAL A 67 -3.54 -2.51 -5.76
C VAL A 67 -2.40 -2.79 -4.80
N CYS A 68 -1.20 -3.07 -5.29
CA CYS A 68 0.00 -3.23 -4.48
C CYS A 68 1.12 -2.25 -4.86
N GLY A 69 0.79 -1.17 -5.58
CA GLY A 69 1.71 -0.08 -5.92
C GLY A 69 2.49 -0.25 -7.23
N ASP A 70 2.16 -1.25 -8.04
CA ASP A 70 2.56 -1.33 -9.45
C ASP A 70 1.84 -0.25 -10.30
N ASP A 71 2.31 0.01 -11.53
CA ASP A 71 1.60 0.88 -12.49
C ASP A 71 0.21 0.30 -12.78
N TYR A 72 -0.83 1.13 -12.82
CA TYR A 72 -2.21 0.67 -13.04
C TYR A 72 -2.45 -0.03 -14.39
N SER A 73 -1.84 0.46 -15.47
CA SER A 73 -1.99 -0.02 -16.84
C SER A 73 -1.01 -1.13 -17.23
N SER A 74 0.11 -1.26 -16.51
CA SER A 74 1.15 -2.26 -16.81
C SER A 74 0.62 -3.69 -16.70
N THR A 75 1.03 -4.56 -17.62
CA THR A 75 0.80 -6.01 -17.49
C THR A 75 1.77 -6.66 -16.50
N ASN A 76 2.85 -5.98 -16.14
CA ASN A 76 3.85 -6.45 -15.19
C ASN A 76 3.44 -6.03 -13.76
N LYS A 77 2.71 -6.89 -13.06
CA LYS A 77 2.16 -6.61 -11.71
C LYS A 77 2.97 -7.25 -10.60
N GLN A 78 4.28 -6.99 -10.52
CA GLN A 78 5.19 -7.79 -9.67
C GLN A 78 4.80 -7.82 -8.19
N GLN A 79 4.12 -6.79 -7.68
CA GLN A 79 3.65 -6.74 -6.30
C GLN A 79 2.29 -7.40 -6.08
N GLU A 80 1.43 -7.49 -7.10
CA GLU A 80 0.07 -8.04 -6.98
C GLU A 80 0.07 -9.58 -6.99
N PRO A 81 -0.90 -10.24 -6.33
CA PRO A 81 -1.04 -11.69 -6.46
C PRO A 81 -1.36 -12.08 -7.91
N GLY A 82 -0.61 -13.03 -8.46
CA GLY A 82 -0.83 -13.51 -9.81
C GLY A 82 0.28 -14.44 -10.28
N PRO A 83 0.02 -15.27 -11.31
CA PRO A 83 1.02 -16.17 -11.85
C PRO A 83 2.20 -15.38 -12.42
N GLY A 84 3.42 -15.74 -12.01
CA GLY A 84 4.65 -15.10 -12.48
C GLY A 84 5.01 -13.77 -11.81
N ASN A 85 4.17 -13.24 -10.91
CA ASN A 85 4.48 -12.00 -10.18
C ASN A 85 5.54 -12.26 -9.10
N LYS A 86 6.65 -11.51 -9.17
CA LYS A 86 7.88 -11.81 -8.43
C LYS A 86 7.76 -11.69 -6.91
N TYR A 87 7.11 -10.63 -6.40
CA TYR A 87 7.14 -10.32 -4.96
C TYR A 87 5.90 -10.80 -4.21
N ALA A 88 4.84 -11.18 -4.92
CA ALA A 88 3.69 -11.84 -4.33
C ALA A 88 3.95 -13.34 -4.16
N THR A 89 4.80 -13.70 -3.19
CA THR A 89 5.24 -15.09 -2.90
C THR A 89 4.36 -15.84 -1.90
N GLY A 90 3.34 -15.18 -1.34
CA GLY A 90 2.39 -15.73 -0.35
C GLY A 90 3.02 -16.12 0.97
N THR A 91 4.23 -15.64 1.21
CA THR A 91 4.87 -15.69 2.52
C THR A 91 4.01 -14.95 3.53
N ILE A 92 3.55 -15.66 4.56
CA ILE A 92 2.88 -15.05 5.71
C ILE A 92 3.95 -14.38 6.57
N VAL A 93 3.89 -13.06 6.67
CA VAL A 93 4.89 -12.25 7.37
C VAL A 93 4.54 -11.95 8.83
N ALA A 94 3.28 -12.15 9.22
CA ALA A 94 2.80 -12.02 10.59
C ALA A 94 1.46 -12.74 10.77
N THR A 95 1.18 -13.18 12.00
CA THR A 95 -0.09 -13.80 12.40
C THR A 95 -0.67 -13.00 13.57
N TYR A 96 -1.96 -12.72 13.52
CA TYR A 96 -2.69 -11.96 14.54
C TYR A 96 -3.98 -12.68 14.91
N ASN A 97 -4.43 -12.49 16.15
CA ASN A 97 -5.73 -12.96 16.59
C ASN A 97 -6.85 -12.01 16.13
N ALA A 98 -8.06 -12.55 15.94
CA ALA A 98 -9.24 -11.72 15.68
C ALA A 98 -9.45 -10.69 16.81
N GLY A 99 -9.66 -9.43 16.45
CA GLY A 99 -9.83 -8.32 17.39
C GLY A 99 -8.55 -7.87 18.10
N GLN A 100 -7.39 -8.45 17.79
CA GLN A 100 -6.11 -8.01 18.33
C GLN A 100 -5.78 -6.57 17.89
N TYR A 101 -5.22 -5.77 18.80
CA TYR A 101 -4.56 -4.51 18.43
C TYR A 101 -3.20 -4.82 17.80
N ILE A 102 -2.94 -4.25 16.63
CA ILE A 102 -1.70 -4.46 15.90
C ILE A 102 -0.92 -3.16 15.80
N THR A 103 0.40 -3.24 15.90
CA THR A 103 1.28 -2.09 15.62
C THR A 103 1.74 -2.19 14.18
N ILE A 104 1.47 -1.16 13.38
CA ILE A 104 2.02 -1.04 12.04
C ILE A 104 3.11 0.02 12.04
N LYS A 105 4.26 -0.34 11.50
CA LYS A 105 5.41 0.56 11.36
C LYS A 105 5.69 0.78 9.89
N SER A 106 5.90 2.04 9.55
CA SER A 106 6.29 2.47 8.21
C SER A 106 7.65 3.16 8.31
N LYS A 107 8.55 2.84 7.38
CA LYS A 107 9.80 3.59 7.23
C LYS A 107 9.69 4.48 6.01
N LEU A 108 9.81 5.79 6.22
CA LEU A 108 9.99 6.73 5.12
C LEU A 108 11.48 7.00 4.92
N THR A 109 11.92 6.92 3.68
CA THR A 109 13.28 7.27 3.24
C THR A 109 13.31 8.66 2.61
N ALA A 110 12.17 9.13 2.08
CA ALA A 110 11.96 10.53 1.69
C ALA A 110 10.56 10.98 2.11
N TYR A 111 10.48 11.99 2.98
CA TYR A 111 9.22 12.51 3.51
C TYR A 111 8.70 13.69 2.67
N HIS A 112 7.48 13.56 2.14
CA HIS A 112 6.86 14.56 1.27
C HIS A 112 5.52 15.08 1.80
N LYS A 113 5.38 15.20 3.13
CA LYS A 113 4.13 15.58 3.82
C LYS A 113 3.05 14.48 3.66
N GLY A 114 1.77 14.81 3.84
CA GLY A 114 0.70 13.85 3.63
C GLY A 114 0.31 12.95 4.81
N TYR A 115 -0.38 11.86 4.51
CA TYR A 115 -0.92 10.89 5.47
C TYR A 115 -0.95 9.46 4.91
N PHE A 116 -1.05 8.50 5.82
CA PHE A 116 -1.22 7.09 5.48
C PHE A 116 -2.64 6.62 5.72
N GLU A 117 -3.10 5.70 4.88
CA GLU A 117 -4.27 4.86 5.13
C GLU A 117 -3.87 3.39 5.08
N ILE A 118 -4.52 2.59 5.91
CA ILE A 118 -4.25 1.15 6.01
C ILE A 118 -5.57 0.42 5.82
N LYS A 119 -5.61 -0.46 4.83
CA LYS A 119 -6.80 -1.21 4.45
C LYS A 119 -6.52 -2.71 4.47
N LEU A 120 -7.54 -3.50 4.75
CA LEU A 120 -7.45 -4.95 4.88
C LEU A 120 -8.37 -5.64 3.88
N CYS A 121 -7.82 -6.48 3.01
CA CYS A 121 -8.61 -7.35 2.16
C CYS A 121 -8.57 -8.76 2.74
N GLN A 122 -9.75 -9.32 3.04
CA GLN A 122 -9.88 -10.73 3.33
C GLN A 122 -9.69 -11.48 2.02
N ASN A 123 -8.51 -12.07 1.85
CA ASN A 123 -8.19 -12.77 0.63
C ASN A 123 -8.08 -14.25 0.93
N ASN A 124 -9.05 -15.05 0.49
CA ASN A 124 -8.95 -16.50 0.56
C ASN A 124 -7.94 -16.96 -0.51
N ILE A 125 -6.65 -16.64 -0.36
CA ILE A 125 -5.58 -17.19 -1.18
C ILE A 125 -5.18 -18.53 -0.55
N PRO A 126 -5.66 -19.68 -1.06
CA PRO A 126 -4.91 -20.91 -0.88
C PRO A 126 -3.57 -20.72 -1.59
N GLN A 127 -2.47 -20.80 -0.85
CA GLN A 127 -1.09 -21.00 -1.31
C GLN A 127 -0.86 -20.80 -2.84
N ILE A 128 -0.40 -19.61 -3.22
CA ILE A 128 0.42 -19.22 -4.38
C ILE A 128 0.52 -20.16 -5.59
N GLY A 129 0.20 -19.59 -6.75
CA GLY A 129 0.86 -19.93 -8.02
C GLY A 129 -0.04 -20.48 -9.12
N THR A 130 -1.29 -20.82 -8.84
CA THR A 130 -2.10 -21.64 -9.77
C THR A 130 -3.46 -21.06 -10.14
N ASP A 131 -4.00 -20.10 -9.39
CA ASP A 131 -5.34 -19.58 -9.70
C ASP A 131 -5.36 -18.06 -9.82
N ALA A 132 -5.37 -17.60 -11.07
CA ALA A 132 -5.56 -16.21 -11.46
C ALA A 132 -6.96 -15.67 -11.09
N SER A 133 -7.85 -16.50 -10.53
CA SER A 133 -9.24 -16.12 -10.23
C SER A 133 -9.41 -15.29 -8.95
N VAL A 134 -8.39 -15.12 -8.11
CA VAL A 134 -8.48 -14.28 -6.90
C VAL A 134 -7.56 -13.06 -7.00
N ALA A 135 -7.83 -12.22 -8.00
CA ALA A 135 -7.27 -10.88 -8.04
C ALA A 135 -7.76 -10.09 -6.81
N VAL A 136 -6.83 -9.53 -6.04
CA VAL A 136 -7.20 -8.57 -5.00
C VAL A 136 -7.68 -7.31 -5.68
N THR A 137 -8.92 -6.90 -5.39
CA THR A 137 -9.47 -5.66 -5.95
C THR A 137 -9.35 -4.51 -4.97
N GLN A 138 -9.36 -3.30 -5.51
CA GLN A 138 -9.47 -2.08 -4.71
C GLN A 138 -10.74 -2.11 -3.83
N SER A 139 -11.86 -2.60 -4.37
CA SER A 139 -13.12 -2.75 -3.64
C SER A 139 -13.01 -3.69 -2.43
N CYS A 140 -12.15 -4.72 -2.47
CA CYS A 140 -11.91 -5.59 -1.31
C CYS A 140 -11.19 -4.86 -0.17
N PHE A 141 -10.32 -3.91 -0.49
CA PHE A 141 -9.68 -3.08 0.52
C PHE A 141 -10.62 -2.01 1.07
N ASP A 142 -11.44 -1.42 0.21
CA ASP A 142 -12.30 -0.29 0.57
C ASP A 142 -13.37 -0.65 1.60
N VAL A 143 -13.73 -1.93 1.74
CA VAL A 143 -14.66 -2.39 2.78
C VAL A 143 -14.07 -2.34 4.19
N ASN A 144 -12.74 -2.38 4.35
CA ASN A 144 -12.09 -2.44 5.67
C ASN A 144 -10.93 -1.44 5.79
N LEU A 145 -11.28 -0.16 5.99
CA LEU A 145 -10.34 0.87 6.43
C LEU A 145 -10.07 0.71 7.93
N LEU A 146 -8.82 0.44 8.29
CA LEU A 146 -8.40 0.28 9.68
C LEU A 146 -8.35 1.63 10.39
N LYS A 147 -8.66 1.62 11.69
CA LYS A 147 -8.64 2.79 12.58
C LYS A 147 -7.51 2.65 13.60
N ALA A 148 -6.86 3.75 13.95
CA ALA A 148 -6.01 3.82 15.13
C ALA A 148 -6.84 3.72 16.41
N SER A 149 -6.17 3.39 17.51
CA SER A 149 -6.78 3.32 18.85
C SER A 149 -7.50 4.58 19.31
N ASN A 150 -7.15 5.73 18.76
CA ASN A 150 -7.81 7.01 19.00
C ASN A 150 -9.00 7.30 18.04
N GLY A 151 -9.29 6.38 17.12
CA GLY A 151 -10.36 6.49 16.12
C GLY A 151 -9.94 7.04 14.76
N ASP A 152 -8.70 7.54 14.62
CA ASP A 152 -8.23 8.15 13.37
C ASP A 152 -8.06 7.11 12.25
N THR A 153 -8.35 7.51 11.02
CA THR A 153 -8.14 6.69 9.81
C THR A 153 -7.01 7.19 8.93
N ARG A 154 -6.52 8.41 9.19
CA ARG A 154 -5.42 9.04 8.48
C ARG A 154 -4.27 9.29 9.43
N TYR A 155 -3.14 8.65 9.14
CA TYR A 155 -1.99 8.68 10.02
C TYR A 155 -0.99 9.70 9.51
N SER A 156 -0.70 10.73 10.31
CA SER A 156 0.43 11.63 10.06
C SER A 156 1.76 10.86 10.16
N TYR A 157 2.88 11.52 9.83
CA TYR A 157 4.27 11.00 9.71
C TYR A 157 4.84 10.13 10.87
N SER A 158 4.05 9.69 11.84
CA SER A 158 4.54 8.79 12.87
C SER A 158 5.04 7.48 12.23
N PRO A 159 6.32 7.09 12.47
CA PRO A 159 6.88 5.84 11.97
C PRO A 159 6.24 4.61 12.64
N ILE A 160 5.42 4.83 13.67
CA ILE A 160 4.72 3.81 14.42
C ILE A 160 3.27 4.26 14.61
N VAL A 161 2.34 3.44 14.13
CA VAL A 161 0.90 3.62 14.32
C VAL A 161 0.36 2.36 14.99
N THR A 162 -0.22 2.52 16.18
CA THR A 162 -0.96 1.43 16.84
C THR A 162 -2.40 1.43 16.34
N LEU A 163 -2.73 0.43 15.54
CA LEU A 163 -4.06 0.24 15.00
C LEU A 163 -4.94 -0.51 15.98
N SER A 164 -6.11 0.06 16.24
CA SER A 164 -7.24 -0.70 16.75
C SER A 164 -7.94 -1.35 15.58
N SER A 165 -7.52 -2.55 15.20
CA SER A 165 -8.46 -3.44 14.54
C SER A 165 -9.46 -3.96 15.56
N LYS A 166 -10.39 -3.10 15.99
CA LYS A 166 -11.75 -3.58 16.24
C LYS A 166 -12.33 -3.97 14.89
N TYR A 167 -11.85 -5.08 14.33
CA TYR A 167 -12.59 -5.79 13.31
C TYR A 167 -13.76 -6.49 14.03
N GLU A 168 -14.72 -5.68 14.45
CA GLU A 168 -16.01 -6.15 14.95
C GLU A 168 -16.87 -6.54 13.75
N GLN A 169 -16.53 -7.64 13.09
CA GLN A 169 -17.55 -8.39 12.36
C GLN A 169 -17.86 -9.64 13.15
N ASN A 170 -19.15 -9.85 13.40
CA ASN A 170 -19.75 -11.09 13.92
C ASN A 170 -19.57 -12.30 12.97
N LYS A 171 -18.42 -12.41 12.30
CA LYS A 171 -18.02 -13.60 11.54
C LYS A 171 -16.64 -14.03 12.02
N PRO A 172 -16.49 -15.28 12.51
CA PRO A 172 -15.18 -15.83 12.80
C PRO A 172 -14.29 -15.68 11.56
N LEU A 173 -13.14 -15.04 11.75
CA LEU A 173 -12.06 -15.01 10.78
C LEU A 173 -11.58 -16.46 10.66
N GLY A 174 -12.07 -17.20 9.66
CA GLY A 174 -11.53 -18.53 9.34
C GLY A 174 -10.03 -18.44 9.05
N ASP A 175 -9.34 -19.58 9.06
CA ASP A 175 -7.88 -19.80 8.94
C ASP A 175 -7.19 -19.26 7.67
N ASN A 176 -7.69 -18.16 7.08
CA ASN A 176 -7.31 -17.65 5.78
C ASN A 176 -6.37 -16.44 5.89
N SER A 177 -5.37 -16.40 5.01
CA SER A 177 -4.40 -15.31 4.92
C SER A 177 -5.09 -13.96 4.58
N GLN A 178 -4.48 -12.84 4.95
CA GLN A 178 -5.02 -11.51 4.65
C GLN A 178 -3.93 -10.62 4.04
N THR A 179 -4.34 -9.71 3.15
CA THR A 179 -3.42 -8.71 2.60
C THR A 179 -3.70 -7.36 3.24
N ILE A 180 -2.66 -6.72 3.75
CA ILE A 180 -2.68 -5.33 4.22
C ILE A 180 -2.17 -4.46 3.09
N LYS A 181 -2.92 -3.40 2.76
CA LYS A 181 -2.49 -2.36 1.84
C LYS A 181 -2.21 -1.08 2.58
N HIS A 182 -1.10 -0.45 2.21
CA HIS A 182 -0.63 0.81 2.77
C HIS A 182 -0.55 1.84 1.64
N TYR A 183 -1.27 2.95 1.82
CA TYR A 183 -1.20 4.07 0.90
C TYR A 183 -0.38 5.18 1.54
N ILE A 184 0.51 5.76 0.75
CA ILE A 184 1.19 7.00 1.07
C ILE A 184 0.51 8.07 0.21
N TYR A 185 -0.35 8.89 0.81
CA TYR A 185 -0.93 10.05 0.15
C TYR A 185 -0.10 11.26 0.55
N ASN A 186 0.32 12.06 -0.42
CA ASN A 186 1.01 13.33 -0.20
C ASN A 186 0.15 14.50 -0.69
#